data_AF-A0A6C0GTC5-F1
#
_entry.id   AF-A0A6C0GTC5-F1
#
_cell.length_a   1.000
_cell.length_b   1.000
_cell.length_c   1.000
_cell.angle_alpha   90.00
_cell.angle_beta   90.00
_cell.angle_gamma   90.00
#
_symmetry.space_group_name_H-M   'P 1'
#
loop_
_entity.id
_entity.type
_entity.pdbx_description
1 polymer ?
#
loop_
_entity_poly.entity_id
_entity_poly.type
_entity_poly.pdbx_seq_one_letter_code
_entity_poly.pdbx_strand_id
1 'polypeptide(L)' 'MLSLPIAYQTSNTFNEYAEITVLSFGGGQDSTCILYKIIYDPAFRARFVRGHLVVIMSDTGDEHRYTYDYSGHIKQV' A
#
# COMPACT_ATOMS: atom_id res chain seq x y z
N MET A 1 -1.98 9.08 -56.23
CA MET A 1 -2.58 9.42 -54.93
C MET A 1 -3.49 8.27 -54.58
N LEU A 2 -3.08 7.32 -53.75
CA LEU A 2 -3.32 7.35 -52.31
C LEU A 2 -2.16 6.68 -51.57
N SER A 3 -1.40 7.47 -50.82
CA SER A 3 -0.54 6.95 -49.75
C SER A 3 -1.45 6.53 -48.60
N LEU A 4 -1.57 5.24 -48.31
CA LEU A 4 -2.19 4.81 -47.06
C LEU A 4 -1.23 5.14 -45.91
N PRO A 5 -1.67 5.91 -44.90
CA PRO A 5 -0.78 6.36 -43.85
C PRO A 5 -0.82 5.43 -42.64
N ILE A 6 0.33 5.40 -41.97
CA ILE A 6 0.55 5.12 -40.54
C ILE A 6 0.56 3.63 -40.16
N ALA A 7 1.78 3.09 -40.11
CA ALA A 7 2.12 2.02 -39.20
C ALA A 7 1.63 2.39 -37.79
N TYR A 8 0.76 1.54 -37.24
CA TYR A 8 0.34 1.63 -35.85
C TYR A 8 1.56 1.35 -34.97
N GLN A 9 2.27 2.39 -34.57
CA GLN A 9 3.26 2.30 -33.51
C GLN A 9 2.50 2.02 -32.21
N THR A 10 2.39 0.74 -31.84
CA THR A 10 2.23 0.38 -30.44
C THR A 10 3.52 0.74 -29.74
N SER A 11 3.68 2.00 -29.35
CA SER A 11 4.61 2.33 -28.27
C SER A 11 4.07 1.63 -27.03
N ASN A 12 4.53 0.40 -26.82
CA ASN A 12 4.15 -0.44 -25.71
C ASN A 12 4.85 0.10 -24.44
N THR A 13 4.48 1.29 -24.01
CA THR A 13 4.89 1.91 -22.73
C THR A 13 3.85 1.55 -21.67
N PHE A 14 3.65 0.25 -21.44
CA PHE A 14 2.78 -0.27 -20.38
C PHE A 14 3.60 -0.98 -19.31
N ASN A 15 4.60 -0.29 -18.76
CA ASN A 15 5.25 -0.76 -17.53
C ASN A 15 5.59 0.40 -16.58
N GLU A 16 4.57 1.21 -16.25
CA GLU A 16 4.60 2.10 -15.08
C GLU A 16 3.46 1.74 -14.12
N TYR A 17 3.21 0.46 -13.89
CA TYR A 17 2.33 0.10 -12.77
C TYR A 17 3.09 0.39 -11.49
N ALA A 18 2.67 1.44 -10.77
CA ALA A 18 3.23 1.79 -9.48
C ALA A 18 3.21 0.56 -8.56
N GLU A 19 4.36 0.12 -8.07
CA GLU A 19 4.44 -1.02 -7.17
C GLU A 19 3.68 -0.70 -5.88
N ILE A 20 2.83 -1.62 -5.42
CA ILE A 20 2.04 -1.46 -4.20
C ILE A 20 2.43 -2.57 -3.23
N THR A 21 2.79 -2.17 -2.02
CA THR A 21 2.92 -3.06 -0.87
C THR A 21 1.70 -2.90 0.02
N VAL A 22 1.04 -4.00 0.35
CA VAL A 22 -0.12 -4.00 1.25
C VAL A 22 0.27 -4.56 2.62
N LEU A 23 -0.02 -3.81 3.67
CA LEU A 23 -0.01 -4.31 5.05
C LEU A 23 -1.44 -4.60 5.48
N SER A 24 -1.77 -5.89 5.64
CA SER A 24 -2.99 -6.31 6.33
C SER A 24 -2.82 -6.06 7.83
N PHE A 25 -3.63 -5.16 8.37
CA PHE A 25 -3.45 -4.58 9.70
C PHE A 25 -4.65 -4.90 10.58
N GLY A 26 -4.43 -5.61 11.69
CA GLY A 26 -5.50 -6.02 12.61
C GLY A 26 -5.57 -5.20 13.91
N GLY A 27 -4.71 -4.18 14.08
CA GLY A 27 -4.66 -3.39 15.33
C GLY A 27 -4.04 -4.11 16.53
N GLY A 28 -3.65 -5.37 16.39
CA GLY A 28 -2.94 -6.14 17.42
C GLY A 28 -1.47 -5.78 17.50
N GLN A 29 -0.82 -6.23 18.58
CA GLN A 29 0.58 -5.91 18.92
C GLN A 29 1.55 -6.21 17.78
N ASP A 30 1.39 -7.35 17.09
CA ASP A 30 2.30 -7.77 16.01
C ASP A 30 2.15 -6.88 14.77
N SER A 31 0.92 -6.65 14.31
CA SER A 31 0.66 -5.77 13.16
C SER A 31 1.07 -4.33 13.44
N THR A 32 0.90 -3.87 14.69
CA THR A 32 1.41 -2.58 15.17
C THR A 32 2.93 -2.53 15.12
N CYS A 33 3.62 -3.54 15.66
CA CYS A 33 5.08 -3.60 15.64
C CYS A 33 5.60 -3.52 14.19
N ILE A 34 4.99 -4.28 13.27
CA ILE A 34 5.34 -4.24 11.85
C ILE A 34 5.14 -2.84 11.27
N LEU A 35 3.97 -2.21 11.49
CA LEU A 35 3.69 -0.86 11.01
C LEU A 35 4.73 0.14 11.53
N TYR A 36 5.04 0.10 12.82
CA TYR A 36 6.01 1.01 13.44
C TYR A 36 7.41 0.78 12.89
N LYS A 37 7.83 -0.46 12.67
CA LYS A 37 9.11 -0.75 12.01
C LYS A 37 9.14 -0.21 10.57
N ILE A 38 8.04 -0.30 9.83
CA ILE A 38 7.96 0.26 8.48
C ILE A 38 8.03 1.80 8.49
N ILE A 39 7.48 2.46 9.51
CA ILE A 39 7.48 3.94 9.64
C ILE A 39 8.84 4.45 10.13
N TYR A 40 9.42 3.82 11.16
CA TYR A 40 10.54 4.38 11.91
C TYR A 40 11.90 3.72 11.63
N ASP A 41 11.96 2.55 10.99
CA ASP A 41 13.20 1.89 10.60
C ASP A 41 13.36 1.91 9.06
N PRO A 42 14.16 2.84 8.50
CA PRO A 42 14.35 2.97 7.06
C PRO A 42 14.93 1.70 6.41
N ALA A 43 15.77 0.95 7.13
CA ALA A 43 16.35 -0.28 6.61
C ALA A 43 15.29 -1.39 6.53
N PHE A 44 14.41 -1.47 7.53
CA PHE A 44 13.26 -2.38 7.49
C PHE A 44 12.29 -2.01 6.37
N ARG A 45 11.99 -0.71 6.21
CA ARG A 45 11.15 -0.22 5.10
C ARG A 45 11.74 -0.58 3.74
N ALA A 46 13.02 -0.29 3.50
CA ALA A 46 13.68 -0.57 2.22
C ALA A 46 13.71 -2.08 1.88
N ARG A 47 13.73 -2.94 2.91
CA ARG A 47 13.72 -4.40 2.73
C ARG A 47 12.35 -4.95 2.37
N PHE A 48 11.27 -4.39 2.91
CA PHE A 48 9.93 -5.00 2.84
C PHE A 48 8.89 -4.19 2.08
N VAL A 49 9.12 -2.89 1.86
CA VAL A 49 8.18 -2.01 1.14
C VAL A 49 8.76 -1.62 -0.21
N ARG A 50 8.00 -1.93 -1.25
CA ARG A 50 8.22 -1.47 -2.62
C ARG A 50 7.10 -0.53 -3.04
N GLY A 51 7.48 0.58 -3.66
CA GLY A 51 6.58 1.65 -4.08
C GLY A 51 5.68 2.17 -2.96
N HIS A 52 4.37 2.22 -3.20
CA HIS A 52 3.40 2.75 -2.26
C HIS A 52 3.03 1.72 -1.19
N LEU A 53 3.06 2.13 0.08
CA LEU A 53 2.53 1.34 1.17
C LEU A 53 1.04 1.66 1.36
N VAL A 54 0.20 0.63 1.32
CA VAL A 54 -1.23 0.73 1.65
C VAL A 54 -1.48 -0.13 2.88
N VAL A 55 -2.00 0.48 3.94
CA VAL A 55 -2.36 -0.23 5.18
C VAL A 55 -3.87 -0.44 5.17
N ILE A 56 -4.30 -1.70 5.25
CA ILE A 56 -5.71 -2.08 5.17
C ILE A 56 -6.11 -2.79 6.44
N MET A 57 -7.18 -2.33 7.07
CA MET A 57 -7.80 -2.97 8.22
C MET A 57 -9.23 -3.36 7.86
N SER A 58 -9.63 -4.59 8.21
CA SER A 58 -11.01 -5.02 8.09
C SER A 58 -11.80 -4.46 9.28
N ASP A 59 -12.87 -3.71 9.01
CA ASP A 59 -13.84 -3.35 10.03
C ASP A 59 -14.93 -4.41 10.06
N THR A 60 -14.93 -5.26 11.10
CA THR A 60 -15.89 -6.35 11.24
C THR A 60 -17.24 -5.89 11.79
N GLY A 61 -17.34 -4.63 12.27
CA GLY A 61 -18.52 -4.11 12.95
C GLY A 61 -18.70 -4.59 14.40
N ASP A 62 -17.81 -5.46 14.90
CA ASP A 62 -17.81 -5.99 16.27
C ASP A 62 -16.39 -5.99 16.86
N GLU A 63 -15.54 -5.05 16.44
CA GLU A 63 -14.21 -4.92 17.03
C GLU A 63 -14.31 -4.47 18.49
N HIS A 64 -13.33 -4.87 19.29
CA HIS A 64 -13.24 -4.37 20.65
C HIS A 64 -13.16 -2.84 20.64
N ARG A 65 -13.87 -2.15 21.56
CA ARG A 65 -13.93 -0.68 21.60
C ARG A 65 -12.54 -0.02 21.51
N TYR A 66 -11.57 -0.54 22.26
CA TYR A 66 -10.19 -0.03 22.21
C TYR A 66 -9.51 -0.21 20.84
N THR A 67 -9.89 -1.22 20.06
CA THR A 67 -9.41 -1.42 18.69
C THR A 67 -9.90 -0.29 17.78
N TYR A 68 -11.15 0.16 17.92
CA TYR A 68 -11.65 1.32 17.18
C TYR A 68 -10.91 2.60 17.55
N ASP A 69 -10.80 2.91 18.85
CA ASP A 69 -10.08 4.09 19.34
C ASP A 69 -8.61 4.10 18.84
N TYR A 70 -7.96 2.94 18.90
CA TYR A 70 -6.58 2.78 18.45
C TYR A 70 -6.42 2.92 16.93
N SER A 71 -7.34 2.35 16.14
CA SER A 71 -7.34 2.51 14.68
C SER A 71 -7.51 3.98 14.27
N GLY A 72 -8.29 4.76 15.03
CA GLY A 72 -8.45 6.20 14.86
C GLY A 72 -7.15 6.97 15.11
N HIS A 73 -6.42 6.61 16.16
CA HIS A 73 -5.09 7.19 16.45
C HIS A 73 -4.10 6.91 15.31
N ILE A 74 -4.04 5.66 14.83
CA ILE A 74 -3.10 5.26 13.77
C ILE A 74 -3.34 6.00 12.45
N LYS A 75 -4.59 6.29 12.09
CA LYS A 75 -4.92 7.04 10.87
C LYS A 75 -4.33 8.46 10.82
N GLN A 76 -3.89 8.99 11.97
CA GLN A 76 -3.29 10.32 12.08
C GLN A 76 -1.75 10.30 12.05
N VAL A 77 -1.13 9.12 12.08
CA VAL A 77 0.33 8.91 12.06
C VAL A 77 0.79 8.70 10.62
#